data_AF-A0A7S2DSJ7-F1
#
_entry.id   AF-A0A7S2DSJ7-F1
#
_cell.length_a   1.000
_cell.length_b   1.000
_cell.length_c   1.000
_cell.angle_alpha   90.00
_cell.angle_beta   90.00
_cell.angle_gamma   90.00
#
_symmetry.space_group_name_H-M   'P 1'
#
loop_
_entity.id
_entity.type
_entity.pdbx_description
1 polymer ?
#
loop_
_entity_poly.entity_id
_entity_poly.type
_entity_poly.pdbx_seq_one_letter_code
_entity_poly.pdbx_strand_id
1 'polypeptide(L)'
;AYIKERKIQYFDSMGGTGTKYLGALKQYLKDELIQQSAKMKFTEKQLKVADVNNWETVEGSTNTPQQGNSNDCGLYACMAANYVSLGMTFTLAATDTDARRELMTLEIINMNVRENPDIPGTSLEHPQQQLKQPQLQQQQQLQQQQ
;
A
#
# COMPACT_ATOMS: atom_id res chain seq x y z
N ALA A 1 10.45 -8.48 4.85
CA ALA A 1 11.28 -7.67 5.76
C ALA A 1 10.82 -7.79 7.22
N TYR A 2 9.55 -7.51 7.53
CA TYR A 2 9.01 -7.40 8.90
C TYR A 2 9.07 -8.64 9.82
N ILE A 3 8.90 -9.86 9.31
CA ILE A 3 9.06 -11.07 10.15
C ILE A 3 10.50 -11.19 10.69
N LYS A 4 11.51 -10.68 9.95
CA LYS A 4 12.91 -10.62 10.42
C LYS A 4 13.11 -9.54 11.48
N GLU A 5 12.35 -8.45 11.41
CA GLU A 5 12.37 -7.36 12.39
C GLU A 5 11.66 -7.72 13.70
N ARG A 6 10.86 -8.80 13.74
CA ARG A 6 10.11 -9.24 14.93
C ARG A 6 9.25 -8.11 15.51
N LYS A 7 8.53 -7.43 14.64
CA LYS A 7 7.72 -6.25 14.96
C LYS A 7 6.31 -6.39 14.41
N ILE A 8 5.34 -5.97 15.20
CA ILE A 8 3.94 -5.80 14.79
C ILE A 8 3.64 -4.31 14.87
N GLN A 9 3.27 -3.69 13.75
CA GLN A 9 3.03 -2.26 13.67
C GLN A 9 1.61 -1.98 13.19
N TYR A 10 0.94 -1.05 13.85
CA TYR A 10 -0.40 -0.60 13.50
C TYR A 10 -0.34 0.72 12.72
N PHE A 11 -1.12 0.81 11.65
CA PHE A 11 -1.25 2.01 10.82
C PHE A 11 -2.73 2.39 10.76
N ASP A 12 -3.03 3.65 11.05
CA ASP A 12 -4.39 4.17 11.12
C ASP A 12 -4.44 5.59 10.55
N SER A 13 -5.21 5.78 9.49
CA SER A 13 -5.40 7.05 8.82
C SER A 13 -6.35 8.00 9.57
N MET A 14 -6.93 7.57 10.68
CA MET A 14 -7.72 8.41 11.59
C MET A 14 -7.08 8.52 12.99
N GLY A 15 -5.84 8.06 13.16
CA GLY A 15 -5.03 8.35 14.34
C GLY A 15 -5.29 7.45 15.54
N GLY A 16 -5.98 6.32 15.35
CA GLY A 16 -6.12 5.31 16.41
C GLY A 16 -4.76 4.67 16.78
N THR A 17 -4.58 4.36 18.07
CA THR A 17 -3.35 3.70 18.56
C THR A 17 -3.32 2.21 18.22
N GLY A 18 -4.49 1.59 18.11
CA GLY A 18 -4.64 0.17 17.79
C GLY A 18 -4.17 -0.81 18.85
N THR A 19 -3.93 -0.37 20.09
CA THR A 19 -3.42 -1.18 21.21
C THR A 19 -4.14 -2.51 21.37
N LYS A 20 -5.49 -2.50 21.30
CA LYS A 20 -6.30 -3.72 21.41
C LYS A 20 -6.05 -4.72 20.27
N TYR A 21 -5.84 -4.22 19.05
CA TYR A 21 -5.60 -5.05 17.87
C TYR A 21 -4.19 -5.63 17.89
N LEU A 22 -3.20 -4.84 18.33
CA LEU A 22 -1.82 -5.30 18.53
C LEU A 22 -1.75 -6.43 19.55
N GLY A 23 -2.45 -6.28 20.68
CA GLY A 23 -2.52 -7.33 21.71
C GLY A 23 -3.17 -8.61 21.17
N ALA A 24 -4.30 -8.49 20.48
CA ALA A 24 -5.00 -9.62 19.88
C ALA A 24 -4.15 -10.33 18.80
N LEU A 25 -3.48 -9.57 17.93
CA LEU A 25 -2.64 -10.14 16.87
C LEU A 25 -1.37 -10.80 17.44
N LYS A 26 -0.76 -10.20 18.47
CA LYS A 26 0.37 -10.81 19.20
C LYS A 26 -0.06 -12.13 19.85
N GLN A 27 -1.25 -12.18 20.45
CA GLN A 27 -1.79 -13.42 21.01
C GLN A 27 -2.06 -14.47 19.93
N TYR A 28 -2.71 -14.08 18.82
CA TYR A 28 -2.95 -14.96 17.68
C TYR A 28 -1.66 -15.61 17.17
N LEU A 29 -0.58 -14.85 17.01
CA LEU A 29 0.71 -15.38 16.56
C LEU A 29 1.32 -16.39 17.55
N LYS A 30 1.13 -16.18 18.87
CA LYS A 30 1.56 -17.15 19.89
C LYS A 30 0.77 -18.45 19.76
N ASP A 31 -0.54 -18.34 19.63
CA ASP A 31 -1.43 -19.50 19.54
C ASP A 31 -1.14 -20.31 18.26
N GLU A 32 -0.94 -19.62 17.14
CA GLU A 32 -0.54 -20.22 15.87
C GLU A 32 0.82 -20.93 15.99
N LEU A 33 1.81 -20.30 16.64
CA LEU A 33 3.12 -20.93 16.87
C LEU A 33 3.00 -22.21 17.71
N ILE A 34 2.22 -22.19 18.79
CA ILE A 34 1.98 -23.36 19.64
C ILE A 34 1.36 -24.49 18.79
N GLN A 35 0.30 -24.18 18.04
CA GLN A 35 -0.40 -25.15 17.23
C GLN A 35 0.51 -25.75 16.14
N GLN A 36 1.27 -24.92 15.44
CA GLN A 36 2.17 -25.37 14.37
C GLN A 36 3.37 -26.14 14.93
N SER A 37 3.91 -25.76 16.09
CA SER A 37 5.02 -26.48 16.71
C SER A 37 4.66 -27.92 17.07
N ALA A 38 3.42 -28.15 17.53
CA ALA A 38 2.90 -29.48 17.81
C ALA A 38 2.72 -30.33 16.55
N LYS A 39 2.31 -29.71 15.42
CA LYS A 39 2.11 -30.39 14.12
C LYS A 39 3.43 -30.69 13.41
N MET A 40 4.33 -29.72 13.37
CA MET A 40 5.50 -29.70 12.49
C MET A 40 6.80 -30.13 13.18
N LYS A 41 6.74 -30.56 14.46
CA LYS A 41 7.90 -31.00 15.28
C LYS A 41 9.06 -30.00 15.25
N PHE A 42 8.78 -28.74 15.59
CA PHE A 42 9.83 -27.72 15.65
C PHE A 42 10.93 -28.14 16.64
N THR A 43 12.18 -27.93 16.25
CA THR A 43 13.31 -28.04 17.18
C THR A 43 13.26 -26.91 18.22
N GLU A 44 13.90 -27.10 19.38
CA GLU A 44 13.99 -26.07 20.42
C GLU A 44 14.61 -24.76 19.90
N LYS A 45 15.57 -24.86 18.97
CA LYS A 45 16.18 -23.70 18.29
C LYS A 45 15.16 -22.94 17.43
N GLN A 46 14.31 -23.65 16.69
CA GLN A 46 13.26 -23.02 15.87
C GLN A 46 12.21 -22.34 16.74
N LEU A 47 11.82 -22.97 17.85
CA LEU A 47 10.91 -22.38 18.83
C LEU A 47 11.47 -21.09 19.44
N LYS A 48 12.74 -21.09 19.85
CA LYS A 48 13.43 -19.88 20.36
C LYS A 48 13.51 -18.76 19.32
N VAL A 49 13.72 -19.10 18.05
CA VAL A 49 13.77 -18.09 16.97
C VAL A 49 12.38 -17.51 16.67
N ALA A 50 11.35 -18.35 16.75
CA ALA A 50 9.97 -17.98 16.48
C ALA A 50 9.25 -17.32 17.67
N ASP A 51 9.87 -17.28 18.85
CA ASP A 51 9.27 -16.74 20.06
C ASP A 51 8.73 -15.31 19.86
N VAL A 52 7.40 -15.20 19.90
CA VAL A 52 6.65 -13.97 19.68
C VAL A 52 6.63 -13.07 20.92
N ASN A 53 7.01 -13.58 22.10
CA ASN A 53 6.96 -12.78 23.33
C ASN A 53 7.84 -11.53 23.25
N ASN A 54 9.01 -11.66 22.64
CA ASN A 54 9.99 -10.58 22.48
C ASN A 54 9.72 -9.69 21.27
N TRP A 55 8.61 -9.89 20.55
CA TRP A 55 8.29 -9.03 19.41
C TRP A 55 7.80 -7.67 19.88
N GLU A 56 8.33 -6.63 19.24
CA GLU A 56 7.94 -5.25 19.46
C GLU A 56 6.52 -5.02 18.92
N THR A 57 5.72 -4.26 19.65
CA THR A 57 4.44 -3.74 19.18
C THR A 57 4.53 -2.24 19.04
N VAL A 58 4.34 -1.73 17.82
CA VAL A 58 4.39 -0.30 17.50
C VAL A 58 2.97 0.19 17.25
N GLU A 59 2.51 1.08 18.13
CA GLU A 59 1.19 1.69 18.03
C GLU A 59 1.08 2.64 16.84
N GLY A 60 -0.16 2.91 16.44
CA GLY A 60 -0.46 3.97 15.48
C GLY A 60 0.06 5.31 15.98
N SER A 61 0.67 6.07 15.08
CA SER A 61 1.18 7.41 15.38
C SER A 61 0.74 8.40 14.31
N THR A 62 0.81 9.69 14.66
CA THR A 62 0.53 10.81 13.74
C THR A 62 1.50 10.91 12.56
N ASN A 63 2.58 10.13 12.57
CA ASN A 63 3.49 10.01 11.41
C ASN A 63 2.88 9.16 10.29
N THR A 64 1.83 8.40 10.58
CA THR A 64 1.02 7.73 9.54
C THR A 64 0.22 8.80 8.81
N PRO A 65 0.22 8.84 7.46
CA PRO A 65 -0.62 9.76 6.71
C PRO A 65 -2.08 9.67 7.17
N GLN A 66 -2.67 10.83 7.46
CA GLN A 66 -4.03 10.95 7.96
C GLN A 66 -4.98 11.32 6.83
N GLN A 67 -6.13 10.66 6.77
CA GLN A 67 -7.19 11.01 5.82
C GLN A 67 -7.97 12.23 6.33
N GLY A 68 -8.46 13.06 5.39
CA GLY A 68 -9.26 14.25 5.71
C GLY A 68 -10.78 14.01 5.75
N ASN A 69 -11.25 12.77 5.58
CA ASN A 69 -12.67 12.42 5.43
C ASN A 69 -13.00 11.05 6.06
N SER A 70 -14.19 10.50 5.82
CA SER A 70 -14.62 9.19 6.36
C SER A 70 -14.65 8.04 5.35
N ASN A 71 -14.24 8.25 4.10
CA ASN A 71 -14.41 7.28 3.01
C ASN A 71 -13.09 6.88 2.33
N ASP A 72 -11.94 7.40 2.79
CA ASP A 72 -10.60 7.09 2.26
C ASP A 72 -9.82 6.04 3.04
N CYS A 73 -10.38 5.45 4.09
CA CYS A 73 -9.65 4.48 4.92
C CYS A 73 -9.13 3.28 4.11
N GLY A 74 -9.89 2.83 3.11
CA GLY A 74 -9.45 1.78 2.19
C GLY A 74 -8.25 2.20 1.34
N LEU A 75 -8.25 3.44 0.83
CA LEU A 75 -7.13 3.98 0.06
C LEU A 75 -5.86 4.03 0.91
N TYR A 76 -5.94 4.61 2.11
CA TYR A 76 -4.79 4.76 2.99
C TYR A 76 -4.28 3.41 3.50
N ALA A 77 -5.17 2.45 3.77
CA ALA A 77 -4.78 1.09 4.12
C ALA A 77 -3.99 0.41 2.98
N CYS A 78 -4.47 0.51 1.74
CA CYS A 78 -3.77 -0.03 0.57
C CYS A 78 -2.42 0.65 0.33
N MET A 79 -2.37 1.99 0.47
CA MET A 79 -1.12 2.73 0.32
C MET A 79 -0.13 2.35 1.40
N ALA A 80 -0.56 2.23 2.65
CA ALA A 80 0.30 1.76 3.74
C ALA A 80 0.86 0.37 3.45
N ALA A 81 0.04 -0.56 2.99
CA ALA A 81 0.51 -1.88 2.58
C ALA A 81 1.57 -1.79 1.47
N ASN A 82 1.36 -0.93 0.47
CA ASN A 82 2.31 -0.74 -0.64
C ASN A 82 3.66 -0.20 -0.14
N TYR A 83 3.69 0.95 0.55
CA TYR A 83 4.92 1.55 1.10
C TYR A 83 5.68 0.57 2.01
N VAL A 84 4.96 -0.07 2.93
CA VAL A 84 5.52 -1.06 3.87
C VAL A 84 6.12 -2.24 3.11
N SER A 85 5.45 -2.76 2.08
CA SER A 85 5.95 -3.90 1.30
C SER A 85 7.26 -3.59 0.55
N LEU A 86 7.44 -2.33 0.15
CA LEU A 86 8.62 -1.82 -0.56
C LEU A 86 9.72 -1.33 0.38
N GLY A 87 9.45 -1.26 1.70
CA GLY A 87 10.37 -0.65 2.66
C GLY A 87 10.55 0.86 2.47
N MET A 88 9.55 1.53 1.89
CA MET A 88 9.56 2.97 1.62
C MET A 88 8.91 3.76 2.76
N THR A 89 9.32 5.02 2.90
CA THR A 89 8.69 5.98 3.81
C THR A 89 7.40 6.53 3.23
N PHE A 90 6.43 6.83 4.08
CA PHE A 90 5.17 7.43 3.67
C PHE A 90 5.34 8.86 3.17
N THR A 91 4.78 9.13 2.00
CA THR A 91 4.85 10.43 1.31
C THR A 91 3.49 10.87 0.75
N LEU A 92 2.45 10.03 0.89
CA LEU A 92 1.10 10.34 0.42
C LEU A 92 0.51 11.54 1.17
N ALA A 93 0.15 12.59 0.44
CA ALA A 93 -0.60 13.71 0.96
C ALA A 93 -2.11 13.56 0.70
N ALA A 94 -2.95 14.20 1.52
CA ALA A 94 -4.40 14.20 1.33
C ALA A 94 -4.84 14.82 -0.01
N THR A 95 -4.01 15.68 -0.60
CA THR A 95 -4.21 16.25 -1.94
C THR A 95 -4.05 15.24 -3.07
N ASP A 96 -3.35 14.13 -2.83
CA ASP A 96 -3.05 13.12 -3.85
C ASP A 96 -4.13 12.03 -3.93
N THR A 97 -5.12 12.09 -3.04
CA THR A 97 -6.16 11.08 -2.86
C THR A 97 -6.91 10.75 -4.16
N ASP A 98 -7.36 11.77 -4.90
CA ASP A 98 -8.18 11.56 -6.11
C ASP A 98 -7.38 10.90 -7.23
N ALA A 99 -6.20 11.46 -7.53
CA ALA A 99 -5.27 10.88 -8.48
C ALA A 99 -4.89 9.44 -8.08
N ARG A 100 -4.77 9.16 -6.78
CA ARG A 100 -4.49 7.80 -6.29
C ARG A 100 -5.63 6.82 -6.53
N ARG A 101 -6.88 7.25 -6.33
CA ARG A 101 -8.07 6.42 -6.61
C ARG A 101 -8.13 6.03 -8.09
N GLU A 102 -7.86 6.98 -8.98
CA GLU A 102 -7.79 6.72 -10.43
C GLU A 102 -6.66 5.74 -10.77
N LEU A 103 -5.46 5.96 -10.22
CA LEU A 103 -4.32 5.07 -10.42
C LEU A 103 -4.60 3.66 -9.91
N MET A 104 -5.19 3.52 -8.72
CA MET A 104 -5.57 2.22 -8.14
C MET A 104 -6.61 1.51 -9.02
N THR A 105 -7.55 2.24 -9.59
CA THR A 105 -8.54 1.68 -10.54
C THR A 105 -7.83 1.12 -11.77
N LEU A 106 -6.87 1.86 -12.33
CA LEU A 106 -6.06 1.40 -13.46
C LEU A 106 -5.20 0.17 -13.09
N GLU A 107 -4.65 0.12 -11.88
CA GLU A 107 -3.83 -1.01 -11.40
C GLU A 107 -4.68 -2.28 -11.25
N ILE A 108 -5.91 -2.15 -10.76
CA ILE A 108 -6.87 -3.26 -10.65
C ILE A 108 -7.27 -3.76 -12.03
N ILE A 109 -7.66 -2.86 -12.95
CA ILE A 109 -8.08 -3.23 -14.31
C ILE A 109 -6.97 -3.97 -15.05
N ASN A 110 -5.72 -3.52 -14.88
CA ASN A 110 -4.57 -4.12 -15.54
C ASN A 110 -3.93 -5.27 -14.75
N MET A 111 -4.43 -5.58 -13.54
CA MET A 111 -3.84 -6.56 -12.61
C MET A 111 -2.34 -6.34 -12.39
N ASN A 112 -1.92 -5.08 -12.32
CA ASN A 112 -0.51 -4.70 -12.24
C ASN A 112 -0.34 -3.49 -11.32
N VAL A 113 0.26 -3.71 -10.16
CA VAL A 113 0.58 -2.65 -9.18
C VAL A 113 1.92 -2.04 -9.54
N ARG A 114 1.99 -0.71 -9.56
CA ARG A 114 3.24 0.00 -9.85
C ARG A 114 4.21 -0.12 -8.67
N GLU A 115 5.48 -0.35 -8.98
CA GLU A 115 6.55 -0.49 -7.97
C GLU A 115 6.87 0.82 -7.24
N ASN A 116 6.54 1.98 -7.81
CA ASN A 116 6.73 3.25 -7.14
C ASN A 116 5.38 3.91 -6.86
N PRO A 117 4.95 3.97 -5.58
CA PRO A 117 3.75 4.69 -5.21
C PRO A 117 3.90 6.19 -5.50
N ASP A 118 5.08 6.79 -5.45
CA ASP A 118 5.24 8.24 -5.60
C ASP A 118 5.24 8.75 -7.04
N ILE A 119 5.29 7.88 -8.05
CA ILE A 119 5.25 8.34 -9.44
C ILE A 119 3.80 8.64 -9.79
N PRO A 120 3.37 9.93 -9.91
CA PRO A 120 2.17 10.22 -10.67
C PRO A 120 2.40 9.64 -12.05
N GLY A 121 1.52 8.72 -12.46
CA GLY A 121 1.72 7.87 -13.62
C GLY A 121 2.44 8.62 -14.73
N THR A 122 3.63 8.15 -15.10
CA THR A 122 4.37 8.65 -16.26
C THR A 122 3.38 8.77 -17.41
N SER A 123 3.07 10.00 -17.77
CA SER A 123 2.24 10.40 -18.91
C SER A 123 0.98 9.56 -19.12
N LEU A 124 -0.10 9.91 -18.42
CA LEU A 124 -1.40 9.91 -19.10
C LEU A 124 -1.34 11.05 -20.14
N GLU A 125 -0.66 10.80 -21.25
CA GLU A 125 -1.16 11.29 -22.53
C GLU A 125 -2.64 10.91 -22.54
N HIS A 126 -3.51 11.92 -22.43
CA HIS A 126 -4.95 11.73 -22.56
C HIS A 126 -5.21 10.83 -23.77
N PRO A 127 -5.96 9.71 -23.63
CA PRO A 127 -6.43 8.95 -24.79
C PRO A 127 -7.23 9.82 -25.78
N GLN A 128 -7.70 10.99 -25.34
CA GLN A 128 -8.37 11.98 -26.18
C GLN A 128 -7.43 12.83 -27.06
N GLN A 129 -6.11 12.80 -26.88
CA GLN A 129 -5.17 13.52 -27.73
C GLN A 129 -4.60 12.68 -28.88
N GLN A 130 -4.57 11.34 -28.77
CA GLN A 130 -4.16 10.46 -29.87
C GLN A 130 -5.19 10.36 -31.00
N LEU A 131 -6.44 10.74 -30.78
CA LEU A 131 -7.48 10.75 -31.82
C LEU A 131 -7.54 12.05 -32.65
N LYS A 132 -6.74 13.09 -32.33
CA LYS A 132 -6.74 14.37 -33.07
C LYS A 132 -5.60 14.53 -34.08
N GLN A 133 -4.54 13.72 -34.01
CA GLN A 133 -3.40 13.87 -34.92
C GLN A 133 -3.70 13.57 -36.40
N PRO A 134 -4.55 12.57 -36.76
CA PRO A 134 -4.85 12.33 -38.17
C PRO A 134 -5.68 13.45 -38.81
N GLN A 135 -6.57 14.10 -38.04
CA GLN A 135 -7.48 15.12 -38.55
C GLN A 135 -6.79 16.48 -38.75
N LEU A 136 -5.81 16.83 -37.89
CA LEU A 136 -5.06 18.08 -38.03
C LEU A 136 -4.11 18.05 -39.25
N GLN A 137 -3.50 16.89 -39.54
CA GLN A 137 -2.67 16.72 -40.75
C GLN A 137 -3.49 16.77 -42.03
N GLN A 138 -4.71 16.20 -42.03
CA GLN A 138 -5.59 16.22 -43.20
C GLN A 138 -6.13 17.64 -43.47
N GLN A 139 -6.41 18.42 -42.43
CA GLN A 139 -6.85 19.82 -42.57
C GLN A 139 -5.73 20.76 -43.04
N GLN A 140 -4.48 20.51 -42.61
CA GLN A 140 -3.31 21.26 -43.09
C GLN A 140 -2.93 20.92 -44.53
N GLN A 141 -3.11 19.67 -44.98
CA GLN A 141 -2.91 19.29 -46.38
C GLN A 141 -3.95 19.91 -47.32
N LEU A 142 -5.21 20.02 -46.88
CA LEU A 142 -6.28 20.67 -47.65
C LEU A 142 -6.07 22.20 -47.79
N GLN A 143 -5.43 22.83 -46.81
CA GLN A 143 -5.11 24.27 -46.87
C GLN A 143 -3.88 24.59 -47.73
N GLN A 144 -3.02 23.62 -48.04
CA GLN A 144 -1.86 23.81 -48.92
C GLN A 144 -2.17 23.55 -50.41
N GLN A 145 -3.39 23.12 -50.73
CA GLN A 145 -3.85 22.86 -52.11
C GLN A 145 -4.83 23.92 -52.65
N GLN A 146 -5.01 25.04 -51.95
CA GLN A 146 -5.72 26.24 -52.41
C GLN A 146 -4.75 27.40 -52.52
#